data_AF-A0A3C0QRA1-F1
#
_entry.id   AF-A0A3C0QRA1-F1
#
_cell.length_a   1.000
_cell.length_b   1.000
_cell.length_c   1.000
_cell.angle_alpha   90.00
_cell.angle_beta   90.00
_cell.angle_gamma   90.00
#
_symmetry.space_group_name_H-M   'P 1'
#
loop_
_entity.id
_entity.type
_entity.pdbx_description
1 polymer ?
#
loop_
_entity_poly.entity_id
_entity_poly.type
_entity_poly.pdbx_seq_one_letter_code
_entity_poly.pdbx_strand_id
1 'polypeptide(L)'
;MAENGKKIAMAIGIYLLVKQFVNVMLGASIFSMLIPFVISVFFYLNLSEYTNYVAGAVIAFIAVWHLPDNLRNFPSSWLYLTEGILDLAGSVVLIFSQDIKAYFSKS
;
A
#
# COMPACT_ATOMS: atom_id res chain seq x y z
N MET A 1 -8.41 10.06 -17.17
CA MET A 1 -7.17 9.37 -16.80
C MET A 1 -6.65 9.86 -15.44
N ALA A 2 -6.09 11.07 -15.33
CA ALA A 2 -5.54 11.58 -14.06
C ALA A 2 -6.52 11.61 -12.87
N GLU A 3 -7.80 11.98 -13.10
CA GLU A 3 -8.80 11.96 -12.02
C GLU A 3 -9.11 10.54 -11.52
N ASN A 4 -9.13 9.56 -12.44
CA ASN A 4 -9.28 8.16 -12.08
C ASN A 4 -8.04 7.66 -11.32
N GLY A 5 -6.84 8.03 -11.77
CA GLY A 5 -5.59 7.75 -11.08
C GLY A 5 -5.56 8.28 -9.65
N LYS A 6 -6.02 9.51 -9.44
CA LYS A 6 -6.18 10.09 -8.09
C LYS A 6 -7.12 9.25 -7.24
N LYS A 7 -8.30 8.88 -7.75
CA LYS A 7 -9.29 8.06 -7.02
C LYS A 7 -8.67 6.71 -6.60
N ILE A 8 -7.96 6.04 -7.51
CA ILE A 8 -7.31 4.76 -7.23
C ILE A 8 -6.19 4.93 -6.20
N ALA A 9 -5.29 5.92 -6.37
CA ALA A 9 -4.20 6.17 -5.43
C ALA A 9 -4.73 6.47 -4.02
N MET A 10 -5.77 7.31 -3.92
CA MET A 10 -6.42 7.60 -2.64
C MET A 10 -7.10 6.37 -2.03
N ALA A 11 -7.75 5.53 -2.85
CA ALA A 11 -8.35 4.28 -2.36
C ALA A 11 -7.29 3.33 -1.78
N ILE A 12 -6.12 3.21 -2.45
CA ILE A 12 -4.99 2.43 -1.93
C ILE A 12 -4.45 3.03 -0.64
N GLY A 13 -4.25 4.35 -0.57
CA GLY A 13 -3.81 5.02 0.66
C GLY A 13 -4.77 4.79 1.85
N ILE A 14 -6.07 4.95 1.62
CA ILE A 14 -7.10 4.68 2.64
C ILE A 14 -7.06 3.21 3.06
N TYR A 15 -6.95 2.28 2.12
CA TYR A 15 -6.79 0.86 2.42
C TYR A 15 -5.59 0.60 3.35
N LEU A 16 -4.41 1.16 3.04
CA LEU A 16 -3.20 1.01 3.85
C LEU A 16 -3.38 1.53 5.28
N LEU A 17 -4.07 2.67 5.45
CA LEU A 17 -4.37 3.23 6.77
C LEU A 17 -5.35 2.34 7.55
N VAL A 18 -6.42 1.88 6.91
CA VAL A 18 -7.45 1.04 7.54
C VAL A 18 -6.87 -0.30 7.96
N LYS A 19 -6.12 -0.99 7.09
CA LYS A 19 -5.48 -2.26 7.45
C LYS A 19 -4.49 -2.07 8.61
N GLN A 20 -3.71 -0.98 8.59
CA GLN A 20 -2.69 -0.81 9.63
C GLN A 20 -3.33 -0.47 10.97
N PHE A 21 -4.44 0.27 10.95
CA PHE A 21 -5.25 0.49 12.14
C PHE A 21 -5.77 -0.83 12.71
N VAL A 22 -6.28 -1.73 11.87
CA VAL A 22 -6.69 -3.08 12.29
C VAL A 22 -5.49 -3.84 12.89
N ASN A 23 -4.33 -3.83 12.25
CA ASN A 23 -3.13 -4.49 12.75
C ASN A 23 -2.68 -3.96 14.12
N VAL A 24 -2.78 -2.65 14.36
CA VAL A 24 -2.50 -2.06 15.68
C VAL A 24 -3.49 -2.56 16.73
N MET A 25 -4.79 -2.64 16.41
CA MET A 25 -5.80 -3.20 17.32
C MET A 25 -5.55 -4.69 17.63
N LEU A 26 -4.92 -5.43 16.71
CA LEU A 26 -4.55 -6.82 16.86
C LEU A 26 -3.18 -7.03 17.56
N GLY A 27 -2.53 -5.96 18.00
CA GLY A 27 -1.30 -6.00 18.80
C GLY A 27 -0.03 -5.54 18.09
N ALA A 28 -0.11 -5.01 16.86
CA ALA A 28 1.03 -4.36 16.22
C ALA A 28 1.39 -3.03 16.91
N SER A 29 2.67 -2.66 16.82
CA SER A 29 3.16 -1.39 17.37
C SER A 29 2.50 -0.18 16.69
N ILE A 30 2.11 0.85 17.43
CA ILE A 30 1.56 2.10 16.87
C ILE A 30 2.51 2.76 15.84
N PHE A 31 3.83 2.58 16.01
CA PHE A 31 4.83 3.11 15.09
C PHE A 31 4.79 2.47 13.70
N SER A 32 4.16 1.30 13.55
CA SER A 32 3.94 0.67 12.25
C SER A 32 3.03 1.48 11.32
N MET A 33 2.27 2.46 11.85
CA MET A 33 1.43 3.37 11.05
C MET A 33 2.23 4.41 10.27
N LEU A 34 3.51 4.63 10.59
CA LEU A 34 4.32 5.69 9.96
C LEU A 34 4.43 5.51 8.44
N ILE A 35 4.73 4.30 7.96
CA ILE A 35 4.92 4.05 6.52
C ILE A 35 3.59 4.24 5.75
N PRO A 36 2.47 3.58 6.13
CA PRO A 36 1.16 3.82 5.51
C PRO A 36 0.73 5.29 5.52
N PHE A 37 1.01 6.01 6.61
CA PHE A 37 0.69 7.42 6.73
C PHE A 37 1.50 8.28 5.76
N VAL A 38 2.82 8.10 5.73
CA VAL A 38 3.69 8.84 4.80
C VAL A 38 3.29 8.59 3.35
N ILE A 39 3.07 7.32 2.97
CA ILE A 39 2.61 6.97 1.61
C ILE A 39 1.29 7.68 1.27
N SER A 40 0.32 7.66 2.19
CA SER A 40 -0.99 8.29 1.96
C SER A 40 -0.91 9.81 1.82
N VAL A 41 -0.04 10.46 2.61
CA VAL A 41 0.23 11.90 2.49
C VAL A 41 0.85 12.21 1.13
N PHE A 42 1.82 11.40 0.68
CA PHE A 42 2.47 11.58 -0.61
C PHE A 42 1.49 11.40 -1.78
N PHE A 43 0.56 10.45 -1.67
CA PHE A 43 -0.52 10.28 -2.64
C PHE A 43 -1.45 11.49 -2.67
N TYR A 44 -1.84 12.02 -1.50
CA TYR A 44 -2.74 13.16 -1.42
C TYR A 44 -2.13 14.45 -1.97
N LEU A 45 -0.87 14.73 -1.61
CA LEU A 45 -0.16 15.95 -1.99
C LEU A 45 0.44 15.89 -3.40
N ASN A 46 0.47 14.71 -4.03
CA ASN A 46 1.06 14.49 -5.34
C ASN A 46 2.48 15.09 -5.46
N LEU A 47 3.38 14.73 -4.51
CA LEU A 47 4.67 15.43 -4.34
C LEU A 47 5.71 15.18 -5.43
N SER A 48 5.58 14.09 -6.19
CA SER A 48 6.55 13.70 -7.22
C SER A 48 5.96 12.71 -8.21
N GLU A 49 6.40 12.81 -9.47
CA GLU A 49 6.12 11.86 -10.54
C GLU A 49 6.57 10.41 -10.24
N TYR A 50 7.51 10.22 -9.30
CA TYR A 50 8.00 8.89 -8.91
C TYR A 50 7.28 8.26 -7.72
N THR A 51 6.34 8.99 -7.11
CA THR A 51 5.68 8.58 -5.85
C THR A 51 5.02 7.20 -5.97
N ASN A 52 4.33 6.92 -7.07
CA ASN A 52 3.67 5.63 -7.29
C ASN A 52 4.66 4.47 -7.38
N TYR A 53 5.82 4.66 -8.03
CA TYR A 53 6.83 3.62 -8.16
C TYR A 53 7.50 3.32 -6.82
N VAL A 54 7.89 4.36 -6.09
CA VAL A 54 8.54 4.20 -4.77
C VAL A 54 7.56 3.57 -3.77
N ALA A 55 6.32 4.07 -3.69
CA ALA A 55 5.32 3.50 -2.80
C ALA A 55 5.00 2.04 -3.17
N GLY A 56 4.82 1.75 -4.46
CA GLY A 56 4.58 0.39 -4.93
C GLY A 56 5.72 -0.55 -4.56
N ALA A 57 6.98 -0.15 -4.75
CA ALA A 57 8.14 -0.95 -4.38
C ALA A 57 8.22 -1.21 -2.86
N VAL A 58 7.99 -0.20 -2.03
CA VAL A 58 7.98 -0.33 -0.57
C VAL A 58 6.87 -1.29 -0.11
N ILE A 59 5.66 -1.14 -0.63
CA ILE A 59 4.51 -2.00 -0.29
C ILE A 59 4.81 -3.45 -0.68
N ALA A 60 5.31 -3.69 -1.90
CA ALA A 60 5.67 -5.03 -2.36
C ALA A 60 6.79 -5.64 -1.50
N PHE A 61 7.82 -4.87 -1.18
CA PHE A 61 8.91 -5.35 -0.33
C PHE A 61 8.42 -5.80 1.05
N ILE A 62 7.57 -5.01 1.71
CA ILE A 62 7.00 -5.36 3.02
C ILE A 62 6.14 -6.62 2.93
N ALA A 63 5.31 -6.75 1.89
CA ALA A 63 4.46 -7.92 1.68
C ALA A 63 5.31 -9.20 1.47
N VAL A 64 6.34 -9.13 0.62
CA VAL A 64 7.26 -10.25 0.37
C VAL A 64 8.06 -10.60 1.63
N TRP A 65 8.48 -9.61 2.41
CA TRP A 65 9.23 -9.84 3.65
C TRP A 65 8.45 -10.67 4.67
N HIS A 66 7.14 -10.42 4.83
CA HIS A 66 6.30 -11.14 5.78
C HIS A 66 5.68 -12.43 5.22
N LEU A 67 5.76 -12.65 3.89
CA LEU A 67 5.13 -13.78 3.22
C LEU A 67 5.60 -15.16 3.76
N PRO A 68 6.90 -15.42 3.97
CA PRO A 68 7.35 -16.73 4.47
C PRO A 68 6.76 -17.08 5.83
N ASP A 69 6.73 -16.12 6.75
CA ASP A 69 6.21 -16.34 8.11
C ASP A 69 4.69 -16.47 8.13
N ASN A 70 3.99 -15.72 7.28
CA ASN A 70 2.53 -15.85 7.10
C ASN A 70 2.15 -17.22 6.51
N LEU A 71 2.96 -17.76 5.59
CA LEU A 71 2.74 -19.09 5.01
C LEU A 71 3.02 -20.21 6.02
N ARG A 72 4.10 -20.12 6.79
CA ARG A 72 4.46 -21.13 7.81
C ARG A 72 3.40 -21.28 8.91
N ASN A 73 2.72 -20.19 9.25
CA ASN A 73 1.72 -20.15 10.32
C ASN A 73 0.27 -20.25 9.80
N PHE A 74 0.08 -20.69 8.56
CA PHE A 74 -1.26 -20.93 8.02
C PHE A 74 -1.87 -22.19 8.70
N PRO A 75 -3.15 -22.17 9.14
CA PRO A 75 -4.20 -21.19 8.85
C PRO A 75 -4.30 -20.02 9.85
N SER A 76 -3.57 -20.03 10.97
CA SER A 76 -3.67 -19.00 12.01
C SER A 76 -3.34 -17.59 11.51
N SER A 77 -2.47 -17.46 10.50
CA SER A 77 -2.09 -16.17 9.88
C SER A 77 -2.88 -15.81 8.60
N TRP A 78 -4.07 -16.39 8.37
CA TRP A 78 -4.84 -16.17 7.13
C TRP A 78 -5.16 -14.69 6.85
N LEU A 79 -5.39 -13.88 7.89
CA LEU A 79 -5.66 -12.45 7.75
C LEU A 79 -4.43 -11.71 7.19
N TYR A 80 -3.26 -11.91 7.79
CA TYR A 80 -1.99 -11.32 7.34
C TYR A 80 -1.59 -11.80 5.94
N LEU A 81 -1.90 -13.05 5.59
CA LEU A 81 -1.66 -13.57 4.25
C LEU A 81 -2.57 -12.88 3.21
N THR A 82 -3.85 -12.71 3.53
CA THR A 82 -4.81 -12.00 2.67
C THR A 82 -4.39 -10.54 2.47
N GLU A 83 -3.97 -9.88 3.55
CA GLU A 83 -3.42 -8.53 3.51
C GLU A 83 -2.18 -8.42 2.61
N GLY A 84 -1.25 -9.37 2.71
CA GLY A 84 -0.06 -9.41 1.86
C GLY A 84 -0.40 -9.57 0.36
N ILE A 85 -1.42 -10.36 0.03
CA ILE A 85 -1.89 -10.51 -1.36
C ILE A 85 -2.49 -9.19 -1.88
N LEU A 86 -3.31 -8.53 -1.07
CA LEU A 86 -3.89 -7.24 -1.43
C LEU A 86 -2.84 -6.13 -1.58
N ASP A 87 -1.79 -6.14 -0.74
CA ASP A 87 -0.65 -5.24 -0.86
C ASP A 87 0.10 -5.43 -2.19
N LEU A 88 0.35 -6.68 -2.57
CA LEU A 88 0.99 -6.99 -3.85
C LEU A 88 0.13 -6.54 -5.04
N ALA A 89 -1.18 -6.79 -4.98
CA ALA A 89 -2.11 -6.32 -6.00
C ALA A 89 -2.12 -4.78 -6.10
N GLY A 90 -2.17 -4.08 -4.95
CA GLY A 90 -2.10 -2.62 -4.89
C GLY A 90 -0.78 -2.09 -5.45
N SER A 91 0.34 -2.73 -5.14
CA SER A 91 1.67 -2.39 -5.69
C SER A 91 1.72 -2.52 -7.21
N VAL A 92 1.21 -3.62 -7.77
CA VAL A 92 1.11 -3.82 -9.22
C VAL A 92 0.29 -2.70 -9.85
N VAL A 93 -0.86 -2.35 -9.27
CA VAL A 93 -1.69 -1.25 -9.77
C VAL A 93 -0.94 0.08 -9.73
N LEU A 94 -0.25 0.40 -8.63
CA LEU A 94 0.54 1.63 -8.49
C LEU A 94 1.64 1.74 -9.56
N ILE A 95 2.35 0.66 -9.84
CA ILE A 95 3.50 0.65 -10.76
C ILE A 95 3.05 0.65 -12.22
N PHE A 96 2.02 -0.11 -12.57
CA PHE A 96 1.69 -0.41 -13.96
C PHE A 96 0.47 0.34 -14.50
N SER A 97 -0.42 0.86 -13.66
CA SER A 97 -1.62 1.58 -14.12
C SER A 97 -1.29 2.88 -14.84
N GLN A 98 -1.77 3.03 -16.08
CA GLN A 98 -1.62 4.25 -16.88
C GLN A 98 -2.36 5.44 -16.26
N ASP A 99 -3.51 5.19 -15.62
CA ASP A 99 -4.27 6.24 -14.94
C ASP A 99 -3.50 6.81 -13.75
N ILE A 100 -2.85 5.94 -12.98
CA ILE A 100 -2.00 6.35 -11.84
C ILE A 100 -0.78 7.13 -12.34
N LYS A 101 -0.09 6.63 -13.37
CA LYS A 101 1.03 7.36 -13.98
C LYS A 101 0.60 8.75 -14.44
N ALA A 102 -0.56 8.87 -15.09
CA ALA A 102 -1.10 10.14 -15.55
C ALA A 102 -1.52 11.08 -14.41
N TYR A 103 -1.76 10.57 -13.20
CA TYR A 103 -1.99 11.41 -12.02
C TYR A 103 -0.67 11.96 -11.48
N PHE A 104 0.31 11.10 -11.26
CA PHE A 104 1.59 11.51 -10.67
C PHE A 104 2.48 12.31 -11.64
N SER A 105 2.37 12.10 -12.95
CA SER A 105 3.11 12.90 -13.95
C SER A 105 2.62 14.35 -14.09
N LYS A 106 1.61 14.76 -13.31
CA LYS A 106 1.12 16.15 -13.25
C LYS A 106 1.69 16.96 -12.07
N SER A 107 2.56 16.35 -11.24
CA SER A 107 3.20 17.04 -10.11
C SER A 107 4.21 18.08 -10.59
#